data_AF-A0A5B7UEN9-F1
#
_entry.id   AF-A0A5B7UEN9-F1
#
_cell.length_a   1.000
_cell.length_b   1.000
_cell.length_c   1.000
_cell.angle_alpha   90.00
_cell.angle_beta   90.00
_cell.angle_gamma   90.00
#
_symmetry.space_group_name_H-M   'P 1'
#
loop_
_entity.id
_entity.type
_entity.pdbx_description
1 polymer ?
#
loop_
_entity_poly.entity_id
_entity_poly.type
_entity_poly.pdbx_seq_one_letter_code
_entity_poly.pdbx_strand_id
1 'polypeptide(L)'
;MKTYFLELFDGDELSFDDGYPMLMFFDIDSFRLGAAHIQKMLLLPFIPIFISSTYSKEFISEWLQIDSRDMGFLNKTANYEEFLEEISQSIDYRSSKSI
;
A
#
# COMPACT_ATOMS: atom_id res chain seq x y z
N MET A 1 -10.23 -16.90 -7.17
CA MET A 1 -9.46 -15.84 -6.48
C MET A 1 -8.12 -15.74 -7.21
N LYS A 2 -7.88 -14.66 -7.95
CA LYS A 2 -6.58 -14.44 -8.63
C LYS A 2 -5.63 -13.80 -7.62
N THR A 3 -4.45 -14.37 -7.45
CA THR A 3 -3.39 -13.85 -6.57
C THR A 3 -2.38 -13.13 -7.46
N TYR A 4 -2.19 -11.83 -7.23
CA TYR A 4 -1.17 -11.04 -7.93
C TYR A 4 0.08 -11.01 -7.05
N PHE A 5 1.23 -11.32 -7.65
CA PHE A 5 2.52 -11.27 -6.97
C PHE A 5 3.08 -9.85 -7.01
N LEU A 6 3.96 -9.55 -6.05
CA LEU A 6 4.68 -8.29 -5.88
C LEU A 6 5.57 -8.04 -7.12
N GLU A 7 5.10 -7.25 -8.07
CA GLU A 7 5.91 -6.78 -9.20
C GLU A 7 6.54 -5.44 -8.82
N LEU A 8 7.88 -5.38 -8.86
CA LEU A 8 8.64 -4.14 -8.72
C LEU A 8 8.54 -3.41 -10.06
N PHE A 9 7.76 -2.34 -10.11
CA PHE A 9 7.60 -1.56 -11.34
C PHE A 9 8.62 -0.43 -11.40
N ASP A 10 9.44 -0.42 -12.45
CA ASP A 10 10.28 0.71 -12.80
C ASP A 10 9.46 1.72 -13.64
N GLY A 11 9.06 2.80 -12.99
CA GLY A 11 9.07 4.14 -13.58
C GLY A 11 7.90 4.57 -14.46
N ASP A 12 7.62 3.92 -15.59
CA ASP A 12 7.02 4.69 -16.70
C ASP A 12 5.67 4.24 -17.26
N GLU A 13 5.10 3.09 -16.88
CA GLU A 13 3.66 2.83 -17.11
C GLU A 13 3.19 1.58 -16.34
N LEU A 14 2.31 1.78 -15.34
CA LEU A 14 1.59 0.69 -14.69
C LEU A 14 0.39 0.30 -15.55
N SER A 15 0.59 -0.54 -16.58
CA SER A 15 -0.51 -1.13 -17.33
C SER A 15 -0.87 -2.50 -16.75
N PHE A 16 -2.07 -2.63 -16.18
CA PHE A 16 -2.59 -3.90 -15.71
C PHE A 16 -3.61 -4.45 -16.72
N ASP A 17 -3.16 -5.32 -17.62
CA ASP A 17 -4.00 -5.91 -18.68
C ASP A 17 -5.26 -6.61 -18.13
N ASP A 18 -5.18 -7.13 -16.91
CA ASP A 18 -6.24 -7.87 -16.21
C ASP A 18 -7.01 -7.03 -15.16
N GLY A 19 -6.79 -5.72 -15.13
CA GLY A 19 -7.32 -4.80 -14.12
C GLY A 19 -6.40 -4.63 -12.90
N TYR A 20 -6.65 -3.60 -12.10
CA TYR A 20 -5.78 -3.24 -10.98
C TYR A 20 -5.78 -4.29 -9.87
N PRO A 21 -4.64 -4.50 -9.18
CA PRO A 21 -4.58 -5.35 -8.01
C PRO A 21 -5.44 -4.76 -6.87
N MET A 22 -5.94 -5.62 -5.98
CA MET A 22 -6.68 -5.15 -4.81
C MET A 22 -5.78 -4.43 -3.80
N LEU A 23 -4.56 -4.95 -3.60
CA LEU A 23 -3.57 -4.44 -2.65
C LEU A 23 -2.28 -4.12 -3.40
N MET A 24 -1.60 -3.04 -3.00
CA MET A 24 -0.25 -2.74 -3.47
C MET A 24 0.67 -2.48 -2.27
N PHE A 25 1.79 -3.18 -2.22
CA PHE A 25 2.74 -3.09 -1.12
C PHE A 25 3.91 -2.18 -1.46
N PHE A 26 4.25 -1.28 -0.54
CA PHE A 26 5.35 -0.33 -0.71
C PHE A 26 6.36 -0.51 0.42
N ASP A 27 7.56 -1.01 0.11
CA ASP A 27 8.68 -0.98 1.05
C ASP A 27 9.28 0.42 1.10
N ILE A 28 9.00 1.18 2.16
CA ILE A 28 9.44 2.57 2.32
C ILE A 28 10.91 2.70 2.76
N ASP A 29 11.51 1.66 3.35
CA ASP A 29 12.90 1.77 3.81
C ASP A 29 13.90 1.70 2.65
N SER A 30 13.53 1.06 1.54
CA SER A 30 14.39 0.89 0.36
C SER A 30 14.33 2.07 -0.62
N PHE A 31 13.64 3.16 -0.24
CA PHE A 31 13.16 4.15 -1.19
C PHE A 31 14.24 4.87 -2.00
N ARG A 32 14.17 4.65 -3.32
CA ARG A 32 14.71 5.51 -4.39
C ARG A 32 13.62 6.32 -5.12
N LEU A 33 12.35 6.10 -4.81
CA LEU A 33 11.21 6.72 -5.49
C LEU A 33 10.80 8.02 -4.79
N GLY A 34 10.45 9.07 -5.52
CA GLY A 34 10.01 10.33 -4.91
C GLY A 34 8.58 10.23 -4.35
N ALA A 35 8.28 11.01 -3.30
CA ALA A 35 6.91 11.12 -2.74
C ALA A 35 5.86 11.40 -3.82
N ALA A 36 6.18 12.28 -4.77
CA ALA A 36 5.32 12.64 -5.89
C ALA A 36 5.01 11.47 -6.83
N HIS A 37 5.91 10.49 -6.95
CA HIS A 37 5.67 9.29 -7.74
C HIS A 37 4.70 8.35 -7.02
N ILE A 38 4.88 8.14 -5.71
CA ILE A 38 3.93 7.35 -4.92
C ILE A 38 2.55 7.99 -4.96
N GLN A 39 2.44 9.30 -4.71
CA GLN A 39 1.16 10.01 -4.72
C GLN A 39 0.37 9.81 -6.02
N LYS A 40 1.05 9.76 -7.18
CA LYS A 40 0.40 9.42 -8.45
C LYS A 40 -0.16 8.00 -8.46
N MET A 41 0.61 7.02 -7.96
CA MET A 41 0.16 5.64 -7.85
C MET A 41 -1.03 5.50 -6.91
N LEU A 42 -1.11 6.28 -5.83
CA LEU A 42 -2.23 6.26 -4.87
C LEU A 42 -3.58 6.69 -5.45
N LEU A 43 -3.60 7.26 -6.67
CA LEU A 43 -4.84 7.56 -7.40
C LEU A 43 -5.46 6.32 -8.06
N LEU A 44 -4.70 5.22 -8.15
CA LEU A 44 -5.17 3.98 -8.76
C LEU A 44 -6.06 3.19 -7.78
N PRO A 45 -6.99 2.36 -8.28
CA PRO A 45 -8.01 1.72 -7.45
C PRO A 45 -7.49 0.45 -6.73
N PHE A 46 -6.45 0.62 -5.93
CA PHE A 46 -5.92 -0.38 -5.00
C PHE A 46 -5.90 0.16 -3.58
N ILE A 47 -5.68 -0.73 -2.61
CA ILE A 47 -5.42 -0.37 -1.21
C ILE A 47 -3.90 -0.36 -1.00
N PRO A 48 -3.30 0.78 -0.65
CA PRO A 48 -1.86 0.86 -0.39
C PRO A 48 -1.54 0.25 0.97
N ILE A 49 -0.55 -0.64 1.02
CA ILE A 49 0.01 -1.22 2.24
C ILE A 49 1.48 -0.82 2.34
N PHE A 50 1.83 0.01 3.31
CA PHE A 50 3.20 0.45 3.50
C PHE A 50 3.95 -0.46 4.46
N ILE A 51 5.17 -0.85 4.08
CA ILE A 51 6.04 -1.70 4.87
C ILE A 51 7.25 -0.87 5.28
N SER A 52 7.53 -0.78 6.58
CA SER A 52 8.72 -0.07 7.08
C SER A 52 9.17 -0.60 8.44
N SER A 53 10.47 -0.68 8.67
CA SER A 53 11.05 -0.83 10.02
C SER A 53 11.43 0.51 10.65
N THR A 54 11.49 1.58 9.87
CA THR A 54 12.11 2.86 10.26
C THR A 54 11.09 3.96 10.51
N TYR A 55 10.07 4.03 9.67
CA TYR A 55 9.09 5.09 9.65
C TYR A 55 7.76 4.61 10.21
N SER A 56 7.08 5.45 10.98
CA SER A 56 5.75 5.14 11.50
C SER A 56 4.66 5.37 10.45
N LYS A 57 3.48 4.79 10.70
CA LYS A 57 2.28 5.00 9.89
C LYS A 57 1.95 6.48 9.76
N GLU A 58 2.04 7.23 10.86
CA GLU A 58 1.75 8.67 10.91
C GLU A 58 2.72 9.46 10.04
N PHE A 59 4.02 9.16 10.13
CA PHE A 59 5.03 9.81 9.30
C PHE A 59 4.76 9.62 7.80
N ILE A 60 4.44 8.39 7.39
CA ILE A 60 4.15 8.07 5.98
C ILE A 60 2.88 8.79 5.52
N SER A 61 1.84 8.83 6.37
CA SER A 61 0.58 9.53 6.11
C SER A 61 0.81 11.04 5.89
N GLU A 62 1.61 11.68 6.74
CA GLU A 62 1.99 13.08 6.61
C GLU A 62 2.83 13.34 5.36
N TRP A 63 3.85 12.51 5.13
CA TRP A 63 4.77 12.63 4.01
C TRP A 63 4.05 12.52 2.66
N LEU A 64 3.10 11.60 2.55
CA LEU A 64 2.33 11.36 1.33
C LEU A 64 1.02 12.15 1.27
N GLN A 65 0.67 12.90 2.33
CA GLN A 65 -0.56 13.67 2.42
C GLN A 65 -1.82 12.81 2.19
N ILE A 66 -1.84 11.62 2.78
CA ILE A 66 -2.97 10.69 2.72
C ILE A 66 -3.53 10.45 4.11
N ASP A 67 -4.84 10.26 4.24
CA ASP A 67 -5.45 9.86 5.51
C ASP A 67 -4.87 8.51 5.93
N SER A 68 -4.40 8.40 7.18
CA SER A 68 -3.80 7.16 7.69
C SER A 68 -4.77 5.97 7.67
N ARG A 69 -6.08 6.21 7.60
CA ARG A 69 -7.12 5.17 7.45
C ARG A 69 -7.25 4.66 6.02
N ASP A 70 -6.80 5.43 5.03
CA ASP A 70 -6.82 5.03 3.62
C ASP A 70 -5.61 4.17 3.21
N MET A 71 -4.82 3.73 4.18
CA MET A 71 -3.68 2.86 3.97
C MET A 71 -3.51 1.80 5.07
N GLY A 72 -2.99 0.65 4.68
CA GLY A 72 -2.43 -0.32 5.61
C GLY A 72 -0.99 0.01 5.94
N PHE A 73 -0.52 -0.47 7.07
CA PHE A 73 0.86 -0.35 7.53
C PHE A 73 1.35 -1.62 8.21
N LEU A 74 2.52 -2.10 7.80
CA LEU A 74 3.18 -3.24 8.37
C LEU A 74 4.58 -2.84 8.83
N ASN A 75 4.88 -3.12 10.10
CA ASN A 75 6.26 -3.12 10.53
C ASN A 75 6.98 -4.31 9.89
N LYS A 76 8.23 -4.17 9.43
CA LYS A 76 9.00 -5.32 8.89
C LYS A 76 9.25 -6.42 9.91
N THR A 77 9.18 -6.12 11.21
CA THR A 77 9.25 -7.12 12.27
C THR A 77 7.91 -7.75 12.59
N ALA A 78 6.83 -7.39 11.86
CA ALA A 78 5.52 -7.95 12.07
C ALA A 78 5.54 -9.46 11.83
N ASN A 79 4.86 -10.18 12.72
CA ASN A 79 4.64 -11.60 12.58
C ASN A 79 3.46 -11.88 11.62
N TYR A 80 3.21 -13.17 11.35
CA TYR A 80 2.18 -13.57 10.41
C TYR A 80 0.75 -13.19 10.86
N GLU A 81 0.47 -13.19 12.16
CA GLU A 81 -0.85 -12.81 12.68
C GLU A 81 -1.08 -11.31 12.51
N GLU A 82 -0.07 -10.49 12.84
CA GLU A 82 -0.09 -9.04 12.61
C GLU A 82 -0.25 -8.70 11.12
N PHE A 83 0.41 -9.47 10.25
CA PHE A 83 0.21 -9.36 8.80
C PHE A 83 -1.24 -9.61 8.40
N LEU A 84 -1.83 -10.73 8.84
CA LEU A 84 -3.21 -11.07 8.49
C LEU A 84 -4.21 -10.05 9.02
N GLU A 85 -4.01 -9.58 10.24
CA GLU A 85 -4.86 -8.58 10.88
C GLU A 85 -4.88 -7.28 10.07
N GLU A 86 -3.72 -6.72 9.72
CA GLU A 86 -3.64 -5.47 8.96
C GLU A 86 -4.29 -5.60 7.58
N ILE A 87 -4.06 -6.72 6.88
CA ILE A 87 -4.67 -6.96 5.56
C ILE A 87 -6.19 -7.07 5.67
N SER A 88 -6.71 -7.80 6.66
CA SER A 88 -8.16 -7.93 6.87
C SER A 88 -8.78 -6.56 7.15
N GLN A 89 -8.20 -5.80 8.09
CA GLN A 89 -8.71 -4.48 8.46
C GLN A 89 -8.70 -3.50 7.28
N SER A 90 -7.65 -3.53 6.47
CA SER A 90 -7.53 -2.69 5.28
C SER A 90 -8.61 -3.00 4.23
N ILE A 91 -8.91 -4.28 4.01
CA ILE A 91 -9.97 -4.74 3.09
C ILE A 91 -11.36 -4.36 3.63
N ASP A 92 -11.62 -4.59 4.91
CA ASP A 92 -12.91 -4.31 5.54
C ASP A 92 -13.23 -2.81 5.51
N TYR A 93 -12.24 -1.97 5.82
CA TYR A 93 -12.39 -0.52 5.75
C TYR A 93 -12.75 -0.05 4.34
N ARG A 94 -12.04 -0.53 3.31
CA ARG A 94 -12.33 -0.16 1.91
C ARG A 94 -13.72 -0.58 1.46
N SER A 95 -14.17 -1.76 1.89
CA SER A 95 -15.50 -2.28 1.60
C SER A 95 -16.60 -1.41 2.23
N SER A 96 -16.35 -0.85 3.42
CA SER A 96 -17.29 0.06 4.10
C SER A 96 -17.47 1.42 3.40
N LYS A 97 -16.49 1.89 2.61
CA LYS A 97 -16.57 3.15 1.84
C LYS A 97 -17.33 3.03 0.52
N SER A 98 -17.58 1.82 0.04
CA SER A 98 -18.20 1.58 -1.27
C SER A 98 -19.73 1.51 -1.22
N ILE A 99 -20.34 1.89 -0.09
CA ILE A 99 -21.79 1.95 0.15
C ILE A 99 -22.28 3.39 0.07
#